data_AF-A0A2J8AKF1-F1
#
_entry.id   AF-A0A2J8AKF1-F1
#
_cell.length_a   1.000
_cell.length_b   1.000
_cell.length_c   1.000
_cell.angle_alpha   90.00
_cell.angle_beta   90.00
_cell.angle_gamma   90.00
#
_symmetry.space_group_name_H-M   'P 1'
#
loop_
_entity.id
_entity.type
_entity.pdbx_description
1 polymer ?
#
loop_
_entity_poly.entity_id
_entity_poly.type
_entity_poly.pdbx_seq_one_letter_code
_entity_poly.pdbx_strand_id
1 'polypeptide(L)'
;MWCRAVGSSPSPVPARVEHLAPTIYNMCTQKPPHDYSEQLYGKYRDAFNKYINDKVLPSLREHRDEVLLKELYTRWGNHKLMVRWLSRFFNYLDRYYVLRHSLPALKDVGLLCFKGKA
;
A
#
# COMPACT_ATOMS: atom_id res chain seq x y z
N MET A 1 29.27 -10.00 -21.16
CA MET A 1 28.12 -10.07 -22.08
C MET A 1 26.85 -10.08 -21.25
N TRP A 2 25.95 -9.13 -21.47
CA TRP A 2 24.49 -9.28 -21.62
C TRP A 2 23.95 -7.86 -21.91
N CYS A 3 23.05 -7.81 -22.88
CA CYS A 3 22.92 -6.74 -23.86
C CYS A 3 22.20 -5.47 -23.40
N ARG A 4 22.51 -4.38 -24.12
CA ARG A 4 21.72 -3.16 -24.38
C ARG A 4 20.25 -3.25 -23.95
N ALA A 5 19.87 -2.40 -22.99
CA ALA A 5 18.47 -2.07 -22.77
C ALA A 5 18.08 -0.90 -23.69
N VAL A 6 17.18 -1.22 -24.62
CA VAL A 6 16.42 -0.29 -25.46
C VAL A 6 15.68 0.72 -24.58
N GLY A 7 15.56 1.94 -25.10
CA GLY A 7 14.89 3.05 -24.43
C GLY A 7 13.49 2.70 -23.94
N SER A 8 13.20 3.16 -22.74
CA SER A 8 11.85 3.40 -22.25
C SER A 8 11.96 4.56 -21.27
N SER A 9 11.36 5.67 -21.66
CA SER A 9 11.40 6.97 -21.00
C SER A 9 11.15 6.85 -19.49
N PRO A 10 12.00 7.44 -18.63
CA PRO A 10 11.72 7.46 -17.21
C PRO A 10 10.61 8.49 -16.95
N SER A 11 9.40 8.00 -16.68
CA SER A 11 8.43 8.82 -15.95
C SER A 11 9.04 9.10 -14.56
N PRO A 12 9.12 10.36 -14.11
CA PRO A 12 9.84 10.68 -12.89
C PRO A 12 8.99 10.26 -11.70
N VAL A 13 9.27 9.06 -11.19
CA VAL A 13 8.97 8.75 -9.80
C VAL A 13 9.75 9.75 -8.95
N PRO A 14 9.13 10.49 -8.03
CA PRO A 14 9.83 11.45 -7.20
C PRO A 14 11.03 10.78 -6.51
N ALA A 15 12.22 11.40 -6.51
CA ALA A 15 13.46 10.79 -5.98
C ALA A 15 13.32 10.18 -4.56
N ARG A 16 12.36 10.65 -3.75
CA ARG A 16 12.06 10.11 -2.41
C ARG A 16 11.51 8.66 -2.43
N VAL A 17 10.85 8.22 -3.50
CA VAL A 17 10.24 6.88 -3.61
C VAL A 17 11.12 5.86 -4.34
N GLU A 18 12.21 6.29 -4.97
CA GLU A 18 13.13 5.39 -5.71
C GLU A 18 13.74 4.31 -4.80
N HIS A 19 13.96 4.62 -3.53
CA HIS A 19 14.58 3.70 -2.58
C HIS A 19 13.57 2.84 -1.79
N LEU A 20 12.26 3.00 -1.99
CA LEU A 20 11.26 2.28 -1.18
C LEU A 20 11.27 0.77 -1.48
N ALA A 21 11.20 0.38 -2.75
CA ALA A 21 11.18 -1.03 -3.14
C ALA A 21 12.50 -1.77 -2.80
N PRO A 22 13.71 -1.19 -3.06
CA PRO A 22 14.97 -1.79 -2.61
C PRO A 22 15.08 -1.91 -1.09
N THR A 23 14.57 -0.93 -0.33
CA THR A 23 14.60 -0.97 1.14
C THR A 23 13.68 -2.08 1.67
N ILE A 24 12.47 -2.20 1.13
CA ILE A 24 11.54 -3.28 1.49
C ILE A 24 12.14 -4.64 1.17
N TYR A 25 12.73 -4.79 -0.03
CA TYR A 25 13.45 -6.00 -0.41
C TYR A 25 14.54 -6.35 0.62
N ASN A 26 15.43 -5.41 0.94
CA ASN A 26 16.49 -5.61 1.91
C ASN A 26 15.97 -5.96 3.32
N MET A 27 14.84 -5.40 3.76
CA MET A 27 14.23 -5.75 5.05
C MET A 27 13.60 -7.15 5.06
N CYS A 28 13.13 -7.65 3.92
CA CYS A 28 12.50 -8.97 3.82
C CYS A 28 13.51 -10.09 3.50
N THR A 29 14.70 -9.78 2.96
CA THR A 29 15.74 -10.77 2.60
C THR A 29 16.91 -10.83 3.58
N GLN A 30 16.84 -10.13 4.71
CA GLN A 30 17.86 -10.21 5.76
C GLN A 30 17.92 -11.62 6.36
N LYS A 31 19.14 -12.11 6.64
CA LYS A 31 19.33 -13.43 7.24
C LYS A 31 18.73 -13.45 8.66
N PRO A 32 18.20 -14.61 9.12
CA PRO A 32 17.72 -14.76 10.48
C PRO A 32 18.74 -14.22 11.49
N PRO A 33 18.31 -13.49 12.54
CA PRO A 33 16.94 -13.37 13.06
C PRO A 33 16.10 -12.18 12.53
N HIS A 34 16.54 -11.48 11.48
CA HIS A 34 15.97 -10.18 11.10
C HIS A 34 14.98 -10.23 9.92
N ASP A 35 14.04 -11.19 9.92
CA ASP A 35 12.95 -11.21 8.95
C ASP A 35 11.82 -10.27 9.42
N TYR A 36 11.70 -9.11 8.78
CA TYR A 36 10.67 -8.11 9.11
C TYR A 36 9.36 -8.31 8.34
N SER A 37 9.21 -9.38 7.54
CA SER A 37 8.08 -9.57 6.63
C SER A 37 6.73 -9.55 7.34
N GLU A 38 6.63 -10.21 8.50
CA GLU A 38 5.42 -10.22 9.33
C GLU A 38 5.08 -8.81 9.85
N GLN A 39 6.06 -8.09 10.38
CA GLN A 39 5.87 -6.75 10.91
C GLN A 39 5.45 -5.77 9.81
N LEU A 40 6.01 -5.90 8.61
CA LEU A 40 5.65 -5.08 7.46
C LEU A 40 4.22 -5.37 6.98
N TYR A 41 3.81 -6.65 6.95
CA TYR A 41 2.43 -7.03 6.64
C TYR A 41 1.43 -6.45 7.64
N GLY A 42 1.73 -6.54 8.95
CA GLY A 42 0.91 -5.93 10.00
C GLY A 42 0.83 -4.41 9.87
N LYS A 43 1.98 -3.74 9.76
CA LYS A 43 2.06 -2.27 9.63
C LYS A 43 1.37 -1.75 8.37
N TYR A 44 1.34 -2.52 7.29
CA TYR A 44 0.58 -2.16 6.09
C TYR A 44 -0.90 -1.95 6.41
N ARG A 45 -1.52 -2.89 7.13
CA ARG A 45 -2.92 -2.79 7.56
C ARG A 45 -3.12 -1.61 8.51
N ASP A 46 -2.24 -1.46 9.49
CA ASP A 46 -2.33 -0.40 10.50
C ASP A 46 -2.22 1.00 9.89
N ALA A 47 -1.36 1.18 8.89
CA ALA A 47 -1.21 2.44 8.18
C ALA A 47 -2.51 2.87 7.50
N PHE A 48 -3.22 1.94 6.84
CA PHE A 48 -4.53 2.23 6.25
C PHE A 48 -5.58 2.53 7.30
N ASN A 49 -5.67 1.72 8.35
CA ASN A 49 -6.62 1.95 9.44
C ASN A 49 -6.41 3.33 10.08
N LYS A 50 -5.15 3.70 10.33
CA LYS A 50 -4.79 5.01 10.87
C LYS A 50 -5.20 6.13 9.92
N TYR A 51 -4.87 6.04 8.63
CA TYR A 51 -5.29 7.03 7.63
C TYR A 51 -6.81 7.21 7.59
N ILE A 52 -7.56 6.10 7.61
CA ILE A 52 -9.03 6.14 7.59
C ILE A 52 -9.57 6.81 8.84
N ASN A 53 -9.13 6.39 10.03
CA ASN A 53 -9.63 6.93 11.29
C ASN A 53 -9.24 8.40 11.50
N ASP A 54 -8.01 8.79 11.14
CA ASP A 54 -7.46 10.11 11.45
C ASP A 54 -7.84 11.16 10.40
N LYS A 55 -8.12 10.75 9.15
CA LYS A 55 -8.33 11.68 8.02
C LYS A 55 -9.65 11.48 7.30
N VAL A 56 -10.06 10.24 7.03
CA VAL A 56 -11.27 9.99 6.24
C VAL A 56 -12.53 10.16 7.09
N LEU A 57 -12.63 9.46 8.23
CA LEU A 57 -13.82 9.49 9.07
C LEU A 57 -14.16 10.90 9.60
N PRO A 58 -13.21 11.73 10.07
CA PRO A 58 -13.52 13.09 10.50
C PRO A 58 -14.05 13.93 9.35
N SER A 59 -13.41 13.86 8.18
CA SER A 59 -13.82 14.59 6.98
C SER A 59 -15.21 14.17 6.50
N LEU A 60 -15.61 12.90 6.65
CA LEU A 60 -16.96 12.46 6.30
C LEU A 60 -17.99 12.97 7.33
N ARG A 61 -17.67 12.98 8.62
CA ARG A 61 -18.60 13.44 9.68
C ARG A 61 -18.94 14.92 9.60
N GLU A 62 -18.07 15.73 8.98
CA GLU A 62 -18.28 17.17 8.79
C GLU A 62 -19.31 17.50 7.70
N HIS A 63 -19.60 16.57 6.80
CA HIS A 63 -20.45 16.80 5.63
C HIS A 63 -21.78 16.04 5.72
N ARG A 64 -22.82 16.55 5.06
CA ARG A 64 -24.13 15.90 4.93
C ARG A 64 -24.57 15.84 3.46
N ASP A 65 -25.59 15.02 3.19
CA ASP A 65 -26.30 14.92 1.91
C ASP A 65 -25.37 14.72 0.70
N GLU A 66 -25.54 15.49 -0.38
CA GLU A 66 -24.77 15.35 -1.61
C GLU A 66 -23.27 15.63 -1.42
N VAL A 67 -22.92 16.51 -0.48
CA VAL A 67 -21.53 16.85 -0.20
C VAL A 67 -20.82 15.67 0.46
N LEU A 68 -21.50 14.94 1.33
CA LEU A 68 -20.99 13.71 1.92
C LEU A 68 -20.70 12.65 0.85
N LEU A 69 -21.61 12.45 -0.10
CA LEU A 69 -21.43 11.48 -1.19
C LEU A 69 -20.24 11.84 -2.09
N LYS A 70 -20.09 13.13 -2.43
CA LYS A 70 -18.96 13.61 -3.22
C LYS A 70 -17.62 13.43 -2.50
N GLU A 71 -17.59 13.70 -1.20
CA GLU A 71 -16.41 13.51 -0.38
C GLU A 71 -16.05 12.02 -0.25
N LEU A 72 -17.04 11.16 0.00
CA LEU A 72 -16.86 9.71 0.06
C LEU A 72 -16.29 9.16 -1.25
N TYR A 73 -16.86 9.56 -2.40
CA TYR A 73 -16.37 9.15 -3.71
C TYR A 73 -14.91 9.57 -3.94
N THR A 74 -14.57 10.81 -3.57
CA THR A 74 -13.22 11.35 -3.70
C THR A 74 -12.22 10.60 -2.82
N ARG A 75 -12.57 10.38 -1.55
CA ARG A 75 -11.71 9.66 -0.59
C ARG A 75 -11.52 8.19 -0.98
N TRP A 76 -12.57 7.54 -1.48
CA TRP A 76 -12.46 6.18 -2.00
C TRP A 76 -11.53 6.11 -3.23
N GLY A 77 -11.61 7.08 -4.13
CA GLY A 77 -10.68 7.21 -5.26
C GLY A 77 -9.22 7.30 -4.82
N ASN A 78 -8.95 8.17 -3.85
CA ASN A 78 -7.62 8.33 -3.25
C ASN A 78 -7.14 7.06 -2.55
N HIS A 79 -8.02 6.40 -1.79
CA HIS A 79 -7.70 5.15 -1.11
C HIS A 79 -7.34 4.03 -2.10
N LYS A 80 -8.11 3.85 -3.17
CA LYS A 80 -7.78 2.89 -4.24
C LYS A 80 -6.42 3.17 -4.87
N LEU A 81 -6.09 4.45 -5.07
CA LEU A 81 -4.79 4.85 -5.59
C LEU A 81 -3.67 4.46 -4.62
N MET A 82 -3.82 4.75 -3.33
CA MET A 82 -2.87 4.35 -2.28
C MET A 82 -2.67 2.83 -2.24
N VAL A 83 -3.75 2.05 -2.26
CA VAL A 83 -3.68 0.57 -2.32
C VAL A 83 -2.90 0.12 -3.55
N ARG A 84 -3.22 0.66 -4.73
CA ARG A 84 -2.53 0.28 -5.97
C ARG A 84 -1.02 0.56 -5.91
N TRP A 85 -0.61 1.71 -5.38
CA TRP A 85 0.81 2.05 -5.26
C TRP A 85 1.51 1.18 -4.21
N LEU A 86 0.95 1.07 -3.01
CA LEU A 86 1.57 0.32 -1.92
C LEU A 86 1.66 -1.18 -2.23
N SER A 87 0.64 -1.80 -2.84
CA SER A 87 0.74 -3.21 -3.28
C SER A 87 1.84 -3.45 -4.31
N ARG A 88 2.21 -2.44 -5.12
CA ARG A 88 3.37 -2.54 -6.03
C ARG A 88 4.69 -2.47 -5.27
N PHE A 89 4.82 -1.56 -4.31
CA PHE A 89 6.03 -1.43 -3.49
C PHE A 89 6.28 -2.66 -2.61
N PHE A 90 5.21 -3.23 -2.04
CA PHE A 90 5.26 -4.38 -1.16
C PHE A 90 5.01 -5.72 -1.88
N ASN A 91 5.13 -5.77 -3.21
CA ASN A 91 4.85 -6.99 -3.99
C ASN A 91 5.72 -8.19 -3.55
N TYR A 92 6.89 -7.93 -2.97
CA TYR A 92 7.73 -8.97 -2.38
C TYR A 92 6.98 -9.73 -1.26
N LEU A 93 6.27 -9.03 -0.38
CA LEU A 93 5.48 -9.66 0.68
C LEU A 93 4.40 -10.56 0.09
N ASP A 94 3.69 -10.10 -0.94
CA ASP A 94 2.67 -10.90 -1.63
C ASP A 94 3.25 -12.19 -2.22
N ARG A 95 4.44 -12.12 -2.84
CA ARG A 95 5.07 -13.27 -3.50
C ARG A 95 5.63 -14.32 -2.54
N TYR A 96 6.15 -13.90 -1.40
CA TYR A 96 6.90 -14.79 -0.51
C TYR A 96 6.20 -15.00 0.83
N TYR A 97 5.94 -13.92 1.57
CA TYR A 97 5.35 -14.01 2.91
C TYR A 97 3.88 -14.43 2.87
N VAL A 98 3.05 -13.71 2.12
CA VAL A 98 1.61 -13.98 1.98
C VAL A 98 1.37 -15.37 1.42
N LEU A 99 2.10 -15.75 0.36
CA LEU A 99 2.00 -17.07 -0.25
C LEU A 99 2.38 -18.19 0.74
N ARG A 100 3.48 -18.05 1.48
CA ARG A 100 3.96 -19.06 2.44
C ARG A 100 3.01 -19.24 3.63
N HIS A 101 2.34 -18.17 4.04
CA HIS A 101 1.44 -18.18 5.19
C HIS A 101 -0.05 -18.29 4.81
N SER A 102 -0.38 -18.40 3.51
CA SER A 102 -1.76 -18.45 2.99
C SER A 102 -2.63 -17.28 3.47
N LEU A 103 -2.04 -16.08 3.52
CA LEU A 103 -2.73 -14.86 3.95
C LEU A 103 -3.44 -14.18 2.78
N PRO A 104 -4.39 -13.26 3.04
CA PRO A 104 -4.94 -12.39 2.00
C PRO A 104 -3.88 -11.51 1.34
N ALA A 105 -4.00 -11.27 0.04
CA ALA A 105 -3.09 -10.38 -0.68
C ALA A 105 -3.21 -8.94 -0.16
N LEU A 106 -2.10 -8.21 -0.16
CA LEU A 106 -2.05 -6.83 0.35
C LEU A 106 -3.08 -5.93 -0.33
N LYS A 107 -3.31 -6.12 -1.63
CA LYS A 107 -4.35 -5.39 -2.36
C LYS A 107 -5.73 -5.59 -1.74
N ASP A 108 -6.08 -6.82 -1.39
CA ASP A 108 -7.39 -7.14 -0.81
C ASP A 108 -7.49 -6.62 0.62
N VAL A 109 -6.44 -6.78 1.43
CA VAL A 109 -6.34 -6.19 2.78
C VAL A 109 -6.58 -4.69 2.73
N GLY A 110 -5.89 -3.99 1.81
CA GLY A 110 -6.02 -2.55 1.65
C GLY A 110 -7.45 -2.12 1.28
N LEU A 111 -8.12 -2.84 0.36
CA LEU A 111 -9.50 -2.54 -0.03
C LEU A 111 -10.49 -2.82 1.12
N LEU A 112 -10.30 -3.90 1.86
CA LEU A 112 -11.16 -4.28 2.98
C LEU A 112 -11.09 -3.28 4.14
N CYS A 113 -9.93 -2.65 4.39
CA CYS A 113 -9.79 -1.65 5.45
C CYS A 113 -10.79 -0.49 5.31
N PHE A 114 -11.06 -0.02 4.08
CA PHE A 114 -12.02 1.06 3.85
C PHE A 114 -13.46 0.57 3.95
N LYS A 115 -13.77 -0.59 3.35
CA LYS A 115 -15.12 -1.17 3.34
C LYS A 115 -15.63 -1.54 4.73
N GLY A 116 -14.75 -1.87 5.68
CA GLY A 116 -15.14 -2.15 7.06
C GLY A 116 -15.42 -0.91 7.92
N LYS A 117 -15.25 0.30 7.38
CA LYS A 117 -15.28 1.57 8.12
C LYS A 117 -16.19 2.64 7.54
N ALA A 118 -16.54 2.53 6.26
CA ALA A 118 -17.41 3.44 5.52
C ALA A 118 -18.73 2.77 5.17
#